data_AF-A0A842P0F7-F1
#
_entry.id   AF-A0A842P0F7-F1
#
_cell.length_a   1.000
_cell.length_b   1.000
_cell.length_c   1.000
_cell.angle_alpha   90.00
_cell.angle_beta   90.00
_cell.angle_gamma   90.00
#
_symmetry.space_group_name_H-M   'P 1'
#
loop_
_entity.id
_entity.type
_entity.pdbx_description
1 polymer ?
#
loop_
_entity_poly.entity_id
_entity_poly.type
_entity_poly.pdbx_seq_one_letter_code
_entity_poly.pdbx_strand_id
1 'polypeptide(L)'
;MNTKLNLLVMASIMTVFAVMAIPNDVMAETDQNKINVRPINDKMSLEITTVTMTVPENNELPWGKVWGTSSEVVERYPVIIQFYKENEAIHVAQVDTKGDGSYEYKFRARTVDNNTGESKDIFYGDYTVKIFKVIPNTNPTV
;
A
#
# COMPACT_ATOMS: atom_id res chain seq x y z
N MET A 1 0.24 -42.16 25.95
CA MET A 1 -0.12 -41.09 26.91
C MET A 1 0.90 -39.96 26.70
N ASN A 2 0.70 -39.11 25.69
CA ASN A 2 -0.05 -37.84 25.65
C ASN A 2 0.72 -36.63 26.17
N THR A 3 1.24 -35.83 25.22
CA THR A 3 1.10 -34.35 25.11
C THR A 3 1.34 -34.02 23.63
N LYS A 4 0.33 -34.03 22.76
CA LYS A 4 -0.54 -32.90 22.37
C LYS A 4 0.21 -31.64 21.88
N LEU A 5 0.19 -31.51 20.55
CA LEU A 5 -0.18 -30.33 19.75
C LEU A 5 0.64 -29.03 19.89
N ASN A 6 1.37 -28.70 18.82
CA ASN A 6 1.17 -27.44 18.07
C ASN A 6 1.89 -27.51 16.71
N LEU A 7 1.28 -28.28 15.81
CA LEU A 7 1.56 -28.27 14.38
C LEU A 7 0.63 -27.23 13.74
N LEU A 8 0.84 -25.94 13.99
CA LEU A 8 0.06 -24.89 13.34
C LEU A 8 0.73 -23.51 13.45
N VAL A 9 1.79 -23.28 12.67
CA VAL A 9 2.20 -21.91 12.31
C VAL A 9 2.59 -21.90 10.83
N MET A 10 1.70 -21.27 10.05
CA MET A 10 1.89 -20.77 8.69
C MET A 10 1.93 -21.79 7.53
N ALA A 11 0.88 -22.59 7.45
CA ALA A 11 0.31 -22.96 6.16
C ALA A 11 -0.71 -21.88 5.74
N SER A 12 -0.27 -20.88 4.98
CA SER A 12 -1.20 -20.02 4.22
C SER A 12 -0.52 -19.39 3.00
N ILE A 13 0.07 -20.21 2.14
CA ILE A 13 0.19 -19.87 0.72
C ILE A 13 -1.13 -20.36 0.10
N MET A 14 -2.18 -19.55 0.21
CA MET A 14 -3.39 -19.76 -0.58
C MET A 14 -3.12 -19.27 -1.99
N THR A 15 -2.90 -20.21 -2.89
CA THR A 15 -3.01 -19.98 -4.33
C THR A 15 -4.48 -19.82 -4.74
N VAL A 16 -4.65 -19.06 -5.83
CA VAL A 16 -5.81 -18.97 -6.76
C VAL A 16 -6.87 -17.89 -6.43
N PHE A 17 -6.94 -16.84 -7.27
CA PHE A 17 -7.97 -16.74 -8.32
C PHE A 17 -7.55 -15.78 -9.44
N ALA A 18 -7.53 -16.30 -10.66
CA ALA A 18 -7.56 -15.51 -11.88
C ALA A 18 -8.87 -14.71 -11.92
N VAL A 19 -8.79 -13.38 -11.96
CA VAL A 19 -9.90 -12.54 -12.38
C VAL A 19 -9.56 -12.04 -13.77
N MET A 20 -10.06 -12.77 -14.78
CA MET A 20 -10.33 -12.16 -16.07
C MET A 20 -11.43 -11.10 -15.90
N ALA A 21 -11.16 -9.93 -16.47
CA ALA A 21 -12.11 -8.92 -16.93
C ALA A 21 -12.80 -8.01 -15.90
N ILE A 22 -12.14 -6.89 -15.57
CA ILE A 22 -12.66 -5.54 -15.83
C ILE A 22 -11.48 -4.68 -16.31
N PRO A 23 -11.53 -4.03 -17.49
CA PRO A 23 -10.46 -3.16 -17.92
C PRO A 23 -10.54 -1.83 -17.14
N ASN A 24 -9.39 -1.31 -16.73
CA ASN A 24 -9.11 0.11 -16.43
C ASN A 24 -8.97 0.58 -14.97
N ASP A 25 -8.89 -0.28 -13.95
CA ASP A 25 -8.47 0.20 -12.64
C ASP A 25 -6.94 0.40 -12.57
N VAL A 26 -6.50 1.64 -12.25
CA VAL A 26 -5.12 1.91 -11.84
C VAL A 26 -4.88 1.19 -10.52
N MET A 27 -4.17 0.07 -10.60
CA MET A 27 -3.84 -0.80 -9.48
C MET A 27 -2.33 -0.72 -9.25
N ALA A 28 -1.91 -0.51 -7.99
CA ALA A 28 -0.54 -0.80 -7.58
C ALA A 28 -0.49 -2.30 -7.23
N GLU A 29 0.26 -3.08 -8.00
CA GLU A 29 0.33 -4.54 -7.91
C GLU A 29 1.32 -4.98 -6.81
N THR A 30 0.93 -5.96 -5.99
CA THR A 30 1.67 -6.44 -4.80
C THR A 30 2.84 -7.37 -5.12
N ASP A 31 2.99 -7.82 -6.37
CA ASP A 31 3.91 -8.90 -6.74
C ASP A 31 5.37 -8.46 -6.99
N GLN A 32 5.66 -7.16 -6.96
CA GLN A 32 7.03 -6.60 -7.08
C GLN A 32 7.52 -5.85 -5.82
N ASN A 33 6.89 -6.11 -4.67
CA ASN A 33 7.08 -5.32 -3.47
C ASN A 33 8.48 -5.50 -2.86
N LYS A 34 9.27 -4.42 -2.84
CA LYS A 34 10.48 -4.37 -2.00
C LYS A 34 10.07 -3.93 -0.59
N ILE A 35 10.09 -4.88 0.34
CA ILE A 35 9.85 -4.63 1.76
C ILE A 35 11.19 -4.40 2.47
N ASN A 36 11.31 -3.31 3.21
CA ASN A 36 12.46 -3.01 4.06
C ASN A 36 11.99 -2.69 5.48
N VAL A 37 12.47 -3.44 6.47
CA VAL A 37 12.12 -3.24 7.87
C VAL A 37 13.33 -2.66 8.61
N ARG A 38 13.13 -1.57 9.34
CA ARG A 38 14.18 -0.90 10.13
C ARG A 38 13.71 -0.77 11.58
N PRO A 39 14.47 -1.23 12.58
CA PRO A 39 14.08 -1.03 13.96
C PRO A 39 14.04 0.46 14.31
N ILE A 40 12.99 0.87 15.02
CA ILE A 40 12.92 2.20 15.66
C ILE A 40 13.47 2.07 17.08
N ASN A 41 13.06 1.01 17.79
CA ASN A 41 13.55 0.63 19.12
C ASN A 41 13.21 -0.85 19.39
N ASP A 42 13.41 -1.32 20.62
CA ASP A 42 13.17 -2.71 21.02
C ASP A 42 11.73 -3.19 20.84
N LYS A 43 10.74 -2.27 20.76
CA LYS A 43 9.31 -2.59 20.66
C LYS A 43 8.71 -2.37 19.28
N MET A 44 9.32 -1.53 18.44
CA MET A 44 8.72 -1.08 17.18
C MET A 44 9.73 -1.02 16.03
N SER A 45 9.24 -1.29 14.84
CA SER A 45 9.98 -1.21 13.58
C SER A 45 9.20 -0.42 12.53
N LEU A 46 9.92 0.23 11.62
CA LEU A 46 9.38 0.87 10.44
C LEU A 46 9.47 -0.10 9.27
N GLU A 47 8.32 -0.54 8.76
CA GLU A 47 8.20 -1.26 7.49
C GLU A 47 7.99 -0.27 6.36
N ILE A 48 8.82 -0.37 5.32
CA ILE A 48 8.73 0.41 4.10
C ILE A 48 8.44 -0.54 2.95
N THR A 49 7.27 -0.42 2.36
CA THR A 49 6.87 -1.17 1.16
C THR A 49 6.99 -0.24 -0.04
N THR A 50 7.82 -0.62 -1.01
CA THR A 50 7.95 0.11 -2.28
C THR A 50 7.20 -0.65 -3.37
N VAL A 51 6.27 0.03 -4.03
CA VAL A 51 5.43 -0.51 -5.11
C VAL A 51 5.46 0.42 -6.33
N THR A 52 5.20 -0.11 -7.52
CA THR A 52 5.04 0.69 -8.74
C THR A 52 3.56 0.97 -8.97
N MET A 53 3.23 2.22 -9.29
CA MET A 53 1.89 2.63 -9.73
C MET A 53 1.98 3.13 -11.17
N THR A 54 1.28 2.46 -12.08
CA THR A 54 1.22 2.84 -13.49
C THR A 54 -0.16 3.40 -13.82
N VAL A 55 -0.19 4.65 -14.28
CA VAL A 55 -1.41 5.33 -14.73
C VAL A 55 -1.43 5.38 -16.26
N PRO A 56 -2.41 4.76 -16.93
CA PRO A 56 -2.46 4.74 -18.39
C PRO A 56 -2.73 6.16 -18.93
N GLU A 57 -2.16 6.47 -20.10
CA GLU A 57 -2.31 7.79 -20.74
C GLU A 57 -3.76 8.15 -21.07
N ASN A 58 -4.63 7.15 -21.25
CA ASN A 58 -6.05 7.30 -21.50
C ASN A 58 -6.92 7.00 -20.26
N ASN A 59 -6.39 7.21 -19.05
CA ASN A 59 -7.10 6.91 -17.80
C ASN A 59 -8.43 7.65 -17.69
N GLU A 60 -9.57 7.00 -17.88
CA GLU A 60 -10.89 7.64 -17.72
C GLU A 60 -11.34 7.79 -16.26
N LEU A 61 -10.68 7.11 -15.32
CA LEU A 61 -11.12 7.05 -13.95
C LEU A 61 -10.74 8.31 -13.16
N PRO A 62 -11.70 8.93 -12.44
CA PRO A 62 -11.43 10.13 -11.66
C PRO A 62 -10.63 9.88 -10.38
N TRP A 63 -10.50 8.62 -9.96
CA TRP A 63 -9.91 8.23 -8.68
C TRP A 63 -8.93 7.07 -8.84
N GLY A 64 -7.85 7.12 -8.08
CA GLY A 64 -6.99 5.98 -7.78
C GLY A 64 -7.06 5.63 -6.30
N LYS A 65 -6.52 4.46 -5.95
CA LYS A 65 -6.43 4.02 -4.55
C LYS A 65 -5.12 3.30 -4.25
N VAL A 66 -4.59 3.53 -3.05
CA VAL A 66 -3.53 2.72 -2.44
C VAL A 66 -4.13 2.06 -1.20
N TRP A 67 -4.01 0.75 -1.07
CA TRP A 67 -4.62 0.01 0.03
C TRP A 67 -3.70 -1.11 0.51
N GLY A 68 -3.91 -1.54 1.75
CA GLY A 68 -3.22 -2.68 2.33
C GLY A 68 -4.18 -3.53 3.15
N THR A 69 -3.93 -4.83 3.16
CA THR A 69 -4.71 -5.81 3.93
C THR A 69 -4.45 -5.67 5.43
N SER A 70 -5.30 -6.33 6.22
CA SER A 70 -5.15 -6.49 7.66
C SER A 70 -3.71 -6.94 7.98
N SER A 71 -3.06 -6.24 8.91
CA SER A 71 -1.68 -6.51 9.33
C SER A 71 -1.45 -5.99 10.73
N GLU A 72 -0.47 -6.55 11.46
CA GLU A 72 -0.11 -6.00 12.76
C GLU A 72 0.53 -4.61 12.57
N VAL A 73 -0.16 -3.60 13.07
CA VAL A 73 0.28 -2.20 13.08
C VAL A 73 0.27 -1.72 14.52
N VAL A 74 1.22 -0.87 14.88
CA VAL A 74 1.18 -0.23 16.19
C VAL A 74 0.08 0.82 16.18
N GLU A 75 -0.85 0.72 17.12
CA GLU A 75 -1.93 1.69 17.27
C GLU A 75 -1.41 3.13 17.35
N ARG A 76 -2.22 4.08 16.87
CA ARG A 76 -1.94 5.53 16.91
C ARG A 76 -0.78 6.00 16.01
N TYR A 77 -0.17 5.12 15.23
CA TYR A 77 0.74 5.50 14.14
C TYR A 77 0.00 5.41 12.81
N PRO A 78 -0.17 6.52 12.08
CA PRO A 78 -0.79 6.48 10.76
C PRO A 78 0.14 5.80 9.75
N VAL A 79 -0.47 5.25 8.71
CA VAL A 79 0.25 4.82 7.50
C VAL A 79 0.59 6.07 6.70
N ILE A 80 1.86 6.23 6.35
CA ILE A 80 2.30 7.33 5.47
C ILE A 80 2.46 6.76 4.06
N ILE A 81 1.94 7.45 3.07
CA ILE A 81 2.03 7.06 1.66
C ILE A 81 2.65 8.20 0.88
N GLN A 82 3.72 7.95 0.15
CA GLN A 82 4.44 8.94 -0.64
C GLN A 82 4.60 8.47 -2.08
N PHE A 83 4.25 9.32 -3.04
CA PHE A 83 4.42 9.04 -4.46
C PHE A 83 5.65 9.78 -4.96
N TYR A 84 6.46 9.09 -5.76
CA TYR A 84 7.67 9.60 -6.35
C TYR A 84 7.60 9.50 -7.88
N LYS A 85 8.06 10.55 -8.54
CA LYS A 85 8.31 10.57 -9.99
C LYS A 85 9.72 11.11 -10.20
N GLU A 86 10.52 10.42 -11.01
CA GLU A 86 11.92 10.82 -11.28
C GLU A 86 12.75 11.07 -10.00
N ASN A 87 12.51 10.25 -8.96
CA ASN A 87 13.11 10.34 -7.62
C ASN A 87 12.70 11.57 -6.77
N GLU A 88 11.77 12.40 -7.22
CA GLU A 88 11.19 13.49 -6.45
C GLU A 88 9.86 13.08 -5.79
N ALA A 89 9.67 13.43 -4.51
CA ALA A 89 8.41 13.21 -3.81
C ALA A 89 7.38 14.26 -4.23
N ILE A 90 6.35 13.85 -4.96
CA ILE A 90 5.36 14.78 -5.54
C ILE A 90 4.00 14.75 -4.83
N HIS A 91 3.76 13.73 -4.00
CA HIS A 91 2.49 13.55 -3.30
C HIS A 91 2.71 12.82 -1.98
N VAL A 92 2.00 13.25 -0.93
CA VAL A 92 2.04 12.63 0.39
C VAL A 92 0.65 12.55 0.99
N ALA A 93 0.37 11.44 1.67
CA ALA A 93 -0.84 11.23 2.44
C ALA A 93 -0.54 10.53 3.76
N GLN A 94 -1.39 10.78 4.75
CA GLN A 94 -1.44 10.05 6.01
C GLN A 94 -2.83 9.43 6.14
N VAL A 95 -2.89 8.15 6.49
CA VAL A 95 -4.14 7.40 6.62
C VAL A 95 -4.11 6.59 7.90
N ASP A 96 -5.18 6.70 8.68
CA ASP A 96 -5.38 5.88 9.87
C ASP A 96 -5.64 4.41 9.47
N THR A 97 -5.17 3.50 10.31
CA THR A 97 -5.47 2.08 10.17
C THR A 97 -6.83 1.78 10.79
N LYS A 98 -7.55 0.84 10.18
CA LYS A 98 -8.77 0.27 10.76
C LYS A 98 -8.38 -0.63 11.94
N GLY A 99 -9.35 -1.07 12.74
CA GLY A 99 -9.11 -1.92 13.91
C GLY A 99 -8.44 -3.27 13.61
N ASP A 100 -8.48 -3.72 12.36
CA ASP A 100 -7.79 -4.91 11.87
C ASP A 100 -6.41 -4.62 11.24
N GLY A 101 -5.96 -3.36 11.30
CA GLY A 101 -4.72 -2.88 10.72
C GLY A 101 -4.72 -2.66 9.21
N SER A 102 -5.85 -2.84 8.54
CA SER A 102 -5.99 -2.50 7.11
C SER A 102 -6.08 -0.98 6.91
N TYR A 103 -5.76 -0.50 5.71
CA TYR A 103 -5.83 0.93 5.37
C TYR A 103 -6.18 1.13 3.90
N GLU A 104 -6.79 2.28 3.60
CA GLU A 104 -7.12 2.69 2.23
C GLU A 104 -6.95 4.20 2.08
N TYR A 105 -6.18 4.59 1.08
CA TYR A 105 -6.02 5.97 0.64
C TYR A 105 -6.60 6.14 -0.76
N LYS A 106 -7.65 6.95 -0.89
CA LYS A 106 -8.27 7.30 -2.17
C LYS A 106 -7.82 8.70 -2.59
N PHE A 107 -7.35 8.85 -3.83
CA PHE A 107 -6.84 10.12 -4.37
C PHE A 107 -7.43 10.44 -5.75
N ARG A 108 -7.53 11.73 -6.09
CA ARG A 108 -8.00 12.16 -7.41
C ARG A 108 -6.92 11.88 -8.45
N ALA A 109 -7.26 11.10 -9.47
CA ALA A 109 -6.39 10.86 -10.62
C ALA A 109 -6.61 11.89 -11.75
N ARG A 110 -7.81 12.49 -11.79
CA ARG A 110 -8.25 13.46 -12.79
C ARG A 110 -9.11 14.55 -12.15
N THR A 111 -9.03 15.75 -12.72
CA THR A 111 -9.84 16.91 -12.38
C THR A 111 -10.52 17.48 -13.63
N VAL A 112 -11.46 18.40 -13.44
CA VAL A 112 -12.06 19.21 -14.51
C VAL A 112 -11.58 20.65 -14.36
N ASP A 113 -11.17 21.27 -15.45
CA ASP A 113 -10.91 22.71 -15.49
C ASP A 113 -12.25 23.46 -15.40
N ASN A 114 -12.42 24.28 -14.37
CA ASN A 114 -13.69 24.96 -14.13
C ASN A 114 -13.98 26.09 -15.14
N ASN A 115 -12.99 26.54 -15.91
CA ASN A 115 -13.15 27.58 -16.92
C ASN A 115 -13.46 26.99 -18.30
N THR A 116 -12.80 25.90 -18.68
CA THR A 116 -12.99 25.28 -20.00
C THR A 116 -13.95 24.09 -19.99
N GLY A 117 -14.18 23.46 -18.83
CA GLY A 117 -14.93 22.22 -18.70
C GLY A 117 -14.16 20.98 -19.14
N GLU A 118 -12.89 21.11 -19.53
CA GLU A 118 -12.07 20.01 -20.01
C GLU A 118 -11.52 19.16 -18.87
N SER A 119 -11.41 17.85 -19.11
CA SER A 119 -10.78 16.92 -18.17
C SER A 119 -9.26 17.02 -18.24
N LYS A 120 -8.62 17.02 -17.07
CA LYS A 120 -7.16 17.07 -16.93
C LYS A 120 -6.67 15.99 -15.99
N ASP A 121 -5.68 15.22 -16.43
CA ASP A 121 -5.03 14.21 -15.60
C ASP A 121 -4.06 14.86 -14.60
N ILE A 122 -4.13 14.40 -13.35
CA ILE A 122 -3.24 14.82 -12.25
C ILE A 122 -2.03 13.88 -12.20
N PHE A 123 -2.26 12.60 -12.47
CA PHE A 123 -1.22 11.57 -12.51
C PHE A 123 -1.22 10.90 -13.88
N TYR A 124 -0.03 10.58 -14.39
CA TYR A 124 0.17 9.90 -15.68
C TYR A 124 1.51 9.16 -15.71
N GLY A 125 1.56 8.01 -16.38
CA GLY A 125 2.74 7.16 -16.47
C GLY A 125 3.08 6.48 -15.13
N ASP A 126 4.37 6.19 -14.94
CA ASP A 126 4.85 5.40 -13.81
C ASP A 126 5.28 6.26 -12.61
N TYR A 127 4.93 5.77 -11.43
CA TYR A 127 5.32 6.33 -10.14
C TYR A 127 5.87 5.23 -9.25
N THR A 128 6.82 5.59 -8.40
CA THR A 128 7.21 4.77 -7.25
C THR A 128 6.41 5.20 -6.04
N VAL A 129 5.63 4.31 -5.45
CA VAL A 129 4.88 4.58 -4.22
C VAL A 129 5.58 3.90 -3.05
N LYS A 130 5.91 4.68 -2.02
CA LYS A 130 6.44 4.17 -0.76
C LYS A 130 5.38 4.27 0.32
N ILE A 131 5.15 3.15 1.00
CA ILE A 131 4.20 3.02 2.09
C ILE A 131 4.99 2.73 3.35
N PHE A 132 4.81 3.55 4.37
CA PHE A 132 5.50 3.46 5.65
C PHE A 132 4.50 3.06 6.72
N LYS A 133 4.80 1.96 7.42
CA LYS A 133 3.99 1.44 8.52
C LYS A 133 4.85 1.24 9.75
N VAL A 134 4.33 1.60 10.92
CA VAL A 134 4.95 1.21 12.19
C VAL A 134 4.36 -0.13 12.61
N ILE A 135 5.22 -1.12 12.77
CA ILE A 135 4.86 -2.50 13.13
C ILE A 135 5.53 -2.87 14.46
N PRO A 136 4.98 -3.81 15.23
CA PRO A 136 5.69 -4.38 16.37
C PRO A 136 7.06 -4.93 15.93
N ASN A 137 8.09 -4.75 16.75
CA ASN A 137 9.38 -5.34 16.47
C ASN A 137 9.33 -6.84 16.77
N THR A 138 9.52 -7.68 15.75
CA THR A 138 9.52 -9.14 15.86
C THR A 138 10.91 -9.74 16.02
N ASN A 139 11.97 -8.92 16.05
CA ASN A 139 13.31 -9.39 16.34
C ASN A 139 13.46 -9.64 17.85
N PRO A 140 13.78 -10.87 18.30
CA PRO A 140 14.15 -11.10 19.68
C PRO A 140 15.45 -10.34 19.97
N THR A 141 15.42 -9.45 20.94
CA THR A 141 16.63 -8.90 21.57
C THR A 141 17.44 -10.08 22.10
N VAL A 142 18.66 -10.27 21.56
CA VAL A 142 19.66 -11.21 22.08
C VAL A 142 20.31 -10.62 23.31
#